data_AF-A0A535BKV1-F1
#
_entry.id   AF-A0A535BKV1-F1
#
_cell.length_a   1.000
_cell.length_b   1.000
_cell.length_c   1.000
_cell.angle_alpha   90.00
_cell.angle_beta   90.00
_cell.angle_gamma   90.00
#
_symmetry.space_group_name_H-M   'P 1'
#
loop_
_entity.id
_entity.type
_entity.pdbx_description
1 polymer ?
#
loop_
_entity_poly.entity_id
_entity_poly.type
_entity_poly.pdbx_seq_one_letter_code
_entity_poly.pdbx_strand_id
1 'polypeptide(L)'
;ASGFLHWGLNQWPSDLDPNKGLFAPGDDFIVYPGRDGPRSSLRWEAFRDGVEDQALFTLWRRRDPAAALRALREVVPTMTTYPRDPAVLLAVRQRALTALTSK
;
A
#
# COMPACT_ATOMS: atom_id res chain seq x y z
N ALA A 1 8.99 -4.12 11.97
CA ALA A 1 9.60 -4.57 10.71
C ALA A 1 10.05 -3.36 9.90
N SER A 2 11.02 -3.52 8.99
CA SER A 2 11.55 -2.46 8.13
C SER A 2 10.86 -2.34 6.77
N GLY A 3 9.96 -3.27 6.43
CA GLY A 3 9.26 -3.31 5.16
C GLY A 3 8.35 -4.52 5.03
N PHE A 4 8.03 -4.87 3.79
CA PHE A 4 7.21 -6.01 3.41
C PHE A 4 7.88 -6.78 2.26
N LEU A 5 7.70 -8.10 2.22
CA LEU A 5 8.22 -8.97 1.17
C LEU A 5 7.09 -9.81 0.61
N HIS A 6 6.92 -9.75 -0.71
CA HIS A 6 6.07 -10.64 -1.47
C HIS A 6 6.93 -11.46 -2.43
N TRP A 7 6.69 -12.76 -2.51
CA TRP A 7 7.51 -13.67 -3.32
C TRP A 7 7.15 -13.61 -4.81
N GLY A 8 5.86 -13.43 -5.12
CA GLY A 8 5.31 -13.48 -6.47
C GLY A 8 5.26 -12.12 -7.16
N LEU A 9 6.38 -11.68 -7.75
CA LEU A 9 6.34 -10.50 -8.63
C LEU A 9 5.74 -10.85 -10.00
N ASN A 10 6.36 -11.81 -10.69
CA ASN A 10 6.14 -12.11 -12.10
C ASN A 10 6.29 -13.62 -12.44
N GLN A 11 5.91 -14.52 -11.54
CA GLN A 11 5.93 -15.97 -11.84
C GLN A 11 4.72 -16.33 -12.71
N TRP A 12 4.75 -15.90 -13.97
CA TRP A 12 3.61 -15.98 -14.87
C TRP A 12 3.37 -17.41 -15.38
N PRO A 13 2.13 -17.93 -15.34
CA PRO A 13 1.76 -19.12 -16.07
C PRO A 13 1.76 -18.84 -17.58
N SER A 14 1.88 -19.89 -18.40
CA SER A 14 2.02 -19.76 -19.86
C SER A 14 0.83 -19.09 -20.54
N ASP A 15 -0.38 -19.23 -19.97
CA ASP A 15 -1.61 -18.63 -20.49
C ASP A 15 -2.08 -17.40 -19.69
N LEU A 16 -1.28 -16.94 -18.72
CA LEU A 16 -1.53 -15.76 -17.88
C LEU A 16 -2.86 -15.82 -17.09
N ASP A 17 -3.48 -16.99 -16.97
CA ASP A 17 -4.68 -17.16 -16.15
C ASP A 17 -4.29 -17.12 -14.67
N PRO A 18 -4.74 -16.11 -13.89
CA PRO A 18 -4.40 -16.01 -12.48
C PRO A 18 -4.88 -17.21 -11.67
N ASN A 19 -5.86 -17.98 -12.13
CA ASN A 19 -6.39 -19.15 -11.44
C ASN A 19 -5.56 -20.42 -11.64
N LYS A 20 -4.56 -20.39 -12.53
CA LYS A 20 -3.72 -21.55 -12.86
C LYS A 20 -2.34 -21.52 -12.20
N GLY A 21 -2.16 -20.61 -11.24
CA GLY A 21 -0.99 -20.59 -10.37
C GLY A 21 -0.94 -21.80 -9.41
N LEU A 22 0.17 -21.90 -8.68
CA LEU A 22 0.37 -22.93 -7.65
C LEU A 22 -0.50 -22.69 -6.41
N PHE A 23 -0.87 -21.44 -6.15
CA PHE A 23 -1.59 -21.01 -4.95
C PHE A 23 -2.89 -20.28 -5.29
N ALA A 24 -3.38 -19.44 -4.38
CA ALA A 24 -4.58 -18.64 -4.60
C ALA A 24 -4.45 -17.76 -5.85
N PRO A 25 -5.55 -17.40 -6.53
CA PRO A 25 -5.46 -16.71 -7.81
C PRO A 25 -4.64 -15.41 -7.75
N GLY A 26 -3.58 -15.34 -8.55
CA GLY A 26 -2.68 -14.19 -8.63
C GLY A 26 -1.68 -14.04 -7.47
N ASP A 27 -1.47 -15.05 -6.63
CA ASP A 27 -0.41 -15.05 -5.61
C ASP A 27 1.00 -15.02 -6.26
N ASP A 28 1.17 -15.82 -7.31
CA ASP A 28 2.44 -16.01 -8.02
C ASP A 28 2.92 -14.74 -8.77
N PHE A 29 2.02 -13.80 -9.06
CA PHE A 29 2.34 -12.56 -9.76
C PHE A 29 1.39 -11.41 -9.42
N ILE A 30 1.97 -10.23 -9.20
CA ILE A 30 1.25 -8.98 -8.93
C ILE A 30 1.35 -7.97 -10.07
N VAL A 31 2.23 -8.21 -11.05
CA VAL A 31 2.32 -7.44 -12.31
C VAL A 31 2.04 -8.35 -13.50
N TYR A 32 1.65 -7.77 -14.62
CA TYR A 32 1.32 -8.50 -15.85
C TYR A 32 2.37 -8.25 -16.95
N PRO A 33 2.53 -9.13 -17.93
CA PRO A 33 3.38 -8.84 -19.09
C PRO A 33 2.91 -7.61 -19.86
N GLY A 34 3.85 -6.88 -20.44
CA GLY A 34 3.62 -5.75 -21.34
C GLY A 34 4.74 -5.64 -22.36
N ARG A 35 4.47 -4.92 -23.45
CA ARG A 35 5.38 -4.80 -24.61
C ARG A 35 6.74 -4.22 -24.23
N ASP A 36 6.74 -3.18 -23.39
CA ASP A 36 7.93 -2.40 -23.03
C ASP A 36 8.34 -2.62 -21.56
N GLY A 37 7.74 -3.62 -20.90
CA GLY A 37 7.95 -3.93 -19.49
C GLY A 37 6.67 -4.40 -18.80
N PRO A 38 6.74 -4.81 -17.52
CA PRO A 38 5.57 -5.25 -16.77
C PRO A 38 4.51 -4.14 -16.67
N ARG A 39 3.27 -4.48 -16.98
CA ARG A 39 2.11 -3.64 -16.68
C ARG A 39 1.74 -3.78 -15.22
N SER A 40 1.43 -2.65 -14.61
CA SER A 40 0.95 -2.62 -13.24
C SER A 40 -0.40 -3.33 -13.09
N SER A 41 -0.75 -3.65 -11.84
CA SER A 41 -2.08 -4.09 -11.43
C SER A 41 -2.61 -3.20 -10.33
N LEU A 42 -3.92 -3.30 -10.08
CA LEU A 42 -4.54 -2.62 -8.93
C LEU A 42 -3.86 -2.99 -7.60
N ARG A 43 -3.46 -4.25 -7.44
CA ARG A 43 -2.76 -4.73 -6.23
C ARG A 43 -1.36 -4.14 -6.10
N TRP A 44 -0.64 -3.99 -7.22
CA TRP A 44 0.69 -3.37 -7.24
C TRP A 44 0.62 -1.88 -6.90
N GLU A 45 -0.33 -1.15 -7.50
CA GLU A 45 -0.52 0.27 -7.18
C GLU A 45 -0.96 0.46 -5.72
N ALA A 46 -1.86 -0.38 -5.21
CA ALA A 46 -2.26 -0.32 -3.80
C ALA A 46 -1.10 -0.60 -2.84
N PHE A 47 -0.21 -1.56 -3.17
CA PHE A 47 1.00 -1.80 -2.39
C PHE A 47 1.93 -0.58 -2.41
N ARG A 48 2.19 -0.01 -3.59
CA ARG A 48 3.01 1.18 -3.76
C ARG A 48 2.46 2.38 -2.98
N ASP A 49 1.17 2.64 -3.08
CA ASP A 49 0.45 3.71 -2.36
C ASP A 49 0.58 3.53 -0.84
N GLY A 50 0.51 2.28 -0.34
CA GLY A 50 0.79 1.96 1.06
C GLY A 50 2.25 2.21 1.50
N VAL A 51 3.23 2.00 0.61
CA VAL A 51 4.64 2.33 0.88
C VAL A 51 4.84 3.85 0.97
N GLU A 52 4.20 4.61 0.07
CA GLU A 52 4.23 6.07 0.08
C GLU A 52 3.60 6.63 1.38
N ASP A 53 2.46 6.07 1.81
CA ASP A 53 1.85 6.39 3.10
C ASP A 53 2.79 6.08 4.27
N GLN A 54 3.40 4.90 4.28
CA GLN A 54 4.33 4.51 5.34
C GLN A 54 5.47 5.55 5.48
N ALA A 55 6.01 6.04 4.37
CA ALA A 55 7.03 7.07 4.35
C ALA A 55 6.49 8.41 4.90
N LEU A 56 5.31 8.85 4.42
CA LEU A 56 4.65 10.07 4.85
C LEU A 56 4.40 10.09 6.37
N PHE A 57 3.81 9.03 6.92
CA PHE A 57 3.55 8.94 8.36
C PHE A 57 4.81 8.72 9.17
N THR A 58 5.86 8.11 8.61
CA THR A 58 7.16 8.03 9.27
C THR A 58 7.77 9.41 9.44
N LEU A 59 7.69 10.27 8.41
CA LEU A 59 8.12 11.66 8.50
C LEU A 59 7.29 12.43 9.51
N TRP A 60 5.95 12.32 9.46
CA TRP A 60 5.08 13.02 10.42
C TRP A 60 5.35 12.58 11.85
N ARG A 61 5.53 11.27 12.09
CA ARG A 61 5.86 10.73 13.42
C ARG A 61 7.19 11.25 13.96
N ARG A 62 8.17 11.59 13.10
CA ARG A 62 9.42 12.24 13.54
C ARG A 62 9.19 13.67 14.03
N ARG A 63 8.18 14.38 13.51
CA ARG A 63 7.84 15.76 13.90
C ARG A 63 6.89 15.80 15.11
N ASP A 64 5.80 15.02 15.07
CA ASP A 64 4.83 14.90 16.16
C ASP A 64 4.34 13.44 16.27
N PRO A 65 4.97 12.63 17.14
CA PRO A 65 4.59 11.24 17.31
C PRO A 65 3.14 11.05 17.78
N ALA A 66 2.66 11.93 18.67
CA ALA A 66 1.36 11.77 19.30
C ALA A 66 0.23 12.08 18.30
N ALA A 67 0.37 13.15 17.51
CA ALA A 67 -0.59 13.48 16.46
C ALA A 67 -0.60 12.41 15.35
N ALA A 68 0.56 11.97 14.89
CA ALA A 68 0.67 10.95 13.85
C ALA A 68 0.03 9.62 14.30
N LEU A 69 0.29 9.17 15.53
CA LEU A 69 -0.30 7.94 16.06
C LEU A 69 -1.82 8.03 16.26
N ARG A 70 -2.35 9.19 16.70
CA ARG A 70 -3.81 9.40 16.75
C ARG A 70 -4.43 9.30 15.37
N ALA A 71 -3.82 9.96 14.38
CA ALA A 71 -4.30 9.99 13.01
C ALA A 71 -4.25 8.60 12.35
N LEU A 72 -3.17 7.84 12.56
CA LEU A 72 -3.03 6.47 12.06
C LEU A 72 -4.10 5.52 12.62
N ARG A 73 -4.53 5.69 13.88
CA ARG A 73 -5.60 4.86 14.48
C ARG A 73 -6.97 5.08 13.83
N GLU A 74 -7.17 6.20 13.13
CA GLU A 74 -8.40 6.46 12.35
C GLU A 74 -8.42 5.61 11.07
N VAL A 75 -7.25 5.31 10.49
CA VAL A 75 -7.11 4.60 9.20
C VAL A 75 -6.82 3.11 9.41
N VAL A 76 -5.96 2.76 10.36
CA VAL A 76 -5.59 1.38 10.70
C VAL A 76 -5.79 1.17 12.21
N PRO A 77 -7.05 1.07 12.68
CA PRO A 77 -7.33 0.81 14.09
C PRO A 77 -6.69 -0.48 14.61
N THR A 78 -6.70 -1.54 13.78
CA THR A 78 -6.07 -2.83 14.06
C THR A 78 -5.44 -3.39 12.78
N MET A 79 -4.71 -4.51 12.88
CA MET A 79 -4.15 -5.17 11.69
C MET A 79 -5.22 -5.81 10.77
N THR A 80 -6.45 -5.99 11.26
CA THR A 80 -7.52 -6.70 10.53
C THR A 80 -8.76 -5.85 10.29
N THR A 81 -8.76 -4.60 10.76
CA THR A 81 -9.90 -3.67 10.66
C THR A 81 -9.43 -2.32 10.14
N TYR A 82 -10.19 -1.77 9.19
CA TYR A 82 -9.94 -0.47 8.56
C TYR A 82 -11.29 0.13 8.09
N PRO A 83 -11.39 1.47 7.96
CA PRO A 83 -12.57 2.11 7.41
C PRO A 83 -12.74 1.76 5.93
N ARG A 84 -13.99 1.58 5.49
CA ARG A 84 -14.34 1.28 4.09
C ARG A 84 -14.66 2.52 3.24
N ASP A 85 -14.66 3.69 3.88
CA ASP A 85 -14.81 4.97 3.19
C ASP A 85 -13.41 5.51 2.84
N PRO A 86 -13.07 5.63 1.54
CA PRO A 86 -11.77 6.15 1.11
C PRO A 86 -11.54 7.61 1.55
N ALA A 87 -12.59 8.39 1.82
CA ALA A 87 -12.45 9.76 2.27
C ALA A 87 -11.71 9.87 3.62
N VAL A 88 -11.80 8.84 4.47
CA VAL A 88 -11.09 8.80 5.75
C VAL A 88 -9.58 8.81 5.53
N LEU A 89 -9.06 7.92 4.69
CA LEU A 89 -7.63 7.87 4.37
C LEU A 89 -7.16 9.18 3.72
N LEU A 90 -7.93 9.70 2.75
CA LEU A 90 -7.59 10.94 2.05
C LEU A 90 -7.50 12.15 3.00
N ALA A 91 -8.44 12.28 3.94
CA ALA A 91 -8.42 13.36 4.92
C ALA A 91 -7.19 13.27 5.85
N VAL A 92 -6.81 12.06 6.26
CA VAL A 92 -5.64 11.84 7.11
C VAL A 92 -4.33 12.11 6.33
N ARG A 93 -4.24 11.73 5.05
CA ARG A 93 -3.12 12.10 4.16
C ARG A 93 -2.95 13.62 4.08
N GLN A 94 -4.05 14.35 3.87
CA GLN A 94 -4.01 15.81 3.80
C GLN A 94 -3.52 16.42 5.12
N ARG A 95 -3.97 15.91 6.28
CA ARG A 95 -3.48 16.34 7.59
C ARG A 95 -1.97 16.10 7.75
N ALA A 96 -1.47 14.95 7.31
CA ALA A 96 -0.05 14.63 7.36
C ALA A 96 0.78 15.60 6.52
N LEU A 97 0.34 15.88 5.29
CA LEU A 97 0.98 16.83 4.39
C LEU A 97 0.98 18.25 4.96
N THR A 98 -0.14 18.72 5.50
CA THR A 98 -0.23 20.04 6.17
C THR A 98 0.71 20.11 7.38
N ALA A 99 0.76 19.06 8.21
CA ALA A 99 1.62 19.02 9.38
C ALA A 99 3.12 19.05 9.04
N LEU A 100 3.51 18.49 7.89
CA LEU A 100 4.89 18.46 7.42
C LEU A 100 5.33 19.71 6.65
N THR A 101 4.38 20.43 6.04
CA THR A 101 4.67 21.64 5.25
C THR A 101 4.46 22.94 6.02
N SER A 102 3.78 22.89 7.18
CA SER A 102 3.67 24.04 8.09
C SER A 102 5.04 24.41 8.66
N LYS A 103 5.38 25.71 8.60
CA LYS A 103 6.64 26.25 9.15
C LYS A 103 6.74 25.95 10.64
#